data_AF-A0A8T4Z7Q5-F1
#
_entry.id   AF-A0A8T4Z7Q5-F1
#
_cell.length_a   1.000
_cell.length_b   1.000
_cell.length_c   1.000
_cell.angle_alpha   90.00
_cell.angle_beta   90.00
_cell.angle_gamma   90.00
#
_symmetry.space_group_name_H-M   'P 1'
#
loop_
_entity.id
_entity.type
_entity.pdbx_description
1 polymer ?
#
loop_
_entity_poly.entity_id
_entity_poly.type
_entity_poly.pdbx_seq_one_letter_code
_entity_poly.pdbx_strand_id
1 'polypeptide(L)'
;IVHRGFRGPTVNGLPFSALADSTAGGRQIDGFHGISIEYMRSKKFLQADGGWKRIVWMPEAIKERIKDFIPKDIVDKIATEKDASTVEELRIFLEKGGHPIVERWKEKEKEAEVRPRLAEPVVTEDKVEAPEALLKGTITTVAAPGTFRIVLKNARIRAEKITIKSWD
;
A
#
# COMPACT_ATOMS: atom_id res chain seq x y z
N ILE A 1 -10.29 1.39 -9.76
CA ILE A 1 -11.75 1.54 -9.52
C ILE A 1 -12.47 0.41 -10.22
N VAL A 2 -13.54 -0.16 -9.66
CA VAL A 2 -14.38 -1.17 -10.34
C VAL A 2 -15.84 -1.00 -9.90
N HIS A 3 -16.80 -1.28 -10.79
CA HIS A 3 -18.23 -1.20 -10.48
C HIS A 3 -18.87 -2.60 -10.39
N ARG A 4 -20.00 -2.68 -9.70
CA ARG A 4 -20.74 -3.94 -9.45
C ARG A 4 -21.14 -4.72 -10.70
N GLY A 5 -21.32 -4.03 -11.83
CA GLY A 5 -21.71 -4.65 -13.10
C GLY A 5 -20.54 -5.22 -13.91
N PHE A 6 -19.30 -4.94 -13.51
CA PHE A 6 -18.12 -5.45 -14.20
C PHE A 6 -17.95 -6.94 -13.89
N ARG A 7 -17.87 -7.76 -14.95
CA ARG A 7 -17.82 -9.23 -14.83
C ARG A 7 -16.39 -9.80 -14.88
N GLY A 8 -15.42 -9.02 -15.32
CA GLY A 8 -14.02 -9.46 -15.41
C GLY A 8 -13.27 -9.34 -14.08
N PRO A 9 -12.06 -9.93 -13.99
CA PRO A 9 -11.12 -9.60 -12.94
C PRO A 9 -10.56 -8.20 -13.16
N THR A 10 -10.19 -7.52 -12.07
CA THR A 10 -9.37 -6.30 -12.17
C THR A 10 -7.89 -6.65 -12.31
N VAL A 11 -7.03 -5.65 -12.52
CA VAL A 11 -5.57 -5.83 -12.70
C VAL A 11 -4.87 -6.59 -11.57
N ASN A 12 -5.46 -6.63 -10.36
CA ASN A 12 -4.92 -7.41 -9.23
C ASN A 12 -5.45 -8.85 -9.17
N GLY A 13 -6.15 -9.31 -10.21
CA GLY A 13 -6.72 -10.65 -10.32
C GLY A 13 -8.05 -10.85 -9.58
N LEU A 14 -8.54 -9.85 -8.84
CA LEU A 14 -9.77 -9.99 -8.04
C LEU A 14 -11.01 -9.48 -8.80
N PRO A 15 -12.15 -10.20 -8.74
CA PRO A 15 -13.44 -9.69 -9.21
C PRO A 15 -14.02 -8.65 -8.23
N PHE A 16 -15.04 -7.92 -8.67
CA PHE A 16 -15.74 -6.93 -7.83
C PHE A 16 -16.26 -7.54 -6.52
N SER A 17 -16.84 -8.75 -6.55
CA SER A 17 -17.39 -9.41 -5.36
C SER A 17 -16.34 -9.58 -4.26
N ALA A 18 -15.15 -10.09 -4.60
CA ALA A 18 -14.07 -10.28 -3.64
C ALA A 18 -13.58 -8.95 -3.03
N LEU A 19 -13.51 -7.89 -3.85
CA LEU A 19 -13.13 -6.54 -3.39
C LEU A 19 -14.21 -5.93 -2.47
N ALA A 20 -15.49 -6.11 -2.82
CA ALA A 20 -16.61 -5.65 -2.02
C ALA A 20 -16.67 -6.38 -0.66
N ASP A 21 -16.48 -7.70 -0.67
CA ASP A 21 -16.44 -8.54 0.53
C ASP A 21 -15.31 -8.14 1.48
N SER A 22 -14.16 -7.74 0.92
CA SER A 22 -13.05 -7.21 1.72
C SER A 22 -13.51 -6.00 2.54
N THR A 23 -14.28 -5.08 1.95
CA THR A 23 -14.79 -3.87 2.61
C THR A 23 -16.12 -4.03 3.37
N ALA A 24 -16.68 -5.24 3.43
CA ALA A 24 -18.01 -5.46 3.99
C ALA A 24 -18.06 -5.30 5.52
N GLY A 25 -19.27 -5.09 6.04
CA GLY A 25 -19.56 -5.08 7.48
C GLY A 25 -19.26 -3.76 8.20
N GLY A 26 -19.14 -2.64 7.47
CA GLY A 26 -18.89 -1.31 8.07
C GLY A 26 -17.49 -1.14 8.64
N ARG A 27 -16.56 -2.05 8.34
CA ARG A 27 -15.17 -1.98 8.75
C ARG A 27 -14.43 -0.94 7.91
N GLN A 28 -13.60 -0.14 8.57
CA GLN A 28 -12.65 0.74 7.89
C GLN A 28 -11.39 -0.06 7.58
N ILE A 29 -11.03 -0.14 6.31
CA ILE A 29 -9.86 -0.87 5.84
C ILE A 29 -9.01 0.08 5.03
N ASP A 30 -7.81 0.35 5.54
CA ASP A 30 -6.87 1.22 4.86
C ASP A 30 -6.52 0.68 3.48
N GLY A 31 -6.55 1.56 2.48
CA GLY A 31 -6.33 1.20 1.08
C GLY A 31 -7.58 0.72 0.33
N PHE A 32 -8.71 0.52 1.00
CA PHE A 32 -9.98 0.19 0.37
C PHE A 32 -11.05 1.25 0.67
N HIS A 33 -11.80 1.65 -0.35
CA HIS A 33 -12.84 2.66 -0.19
C HIS A 33 -14.00 2.43 -1.15
N GLY A 34 -15.20 2.24 -0.60
CA GLY A 34 -16.44 2.18 -1.37
C GLY A 34 -16.93 3.59 -1.70
N ILE A 35 -17.16 3.87 -2.98
CA ILE A 35 -17.59 5.19 -3.47
C ILE A 35 -18.77 5.07 -4.43
N SER A 36 -19.59 6.12 -4.52
CA SER A 36 -20.57 6.27 -5.59
C SER A 36 -19.92 6.79 -6.88
N ILE A 37 -20.55 6.51 -8.03
CA ILE A 37 -20.07 7.03 -9.31
C ILE A 37 -20.18 8.56 -9.37
N GLU A 38 -21.21 9.11 -8.77
CA GLU A 38 -21.47 10.55 -8.66
C GLU A 38 -20.37 11.26 -7.85
N TYR A 39 -19.79 10.60 -6.83
CA TYR A 39 -18.68 11.18 -6.08
C TYR A 39 -17.45 11.47 -6.97
N MET A 40 -17.21 10.67 -8.00
CA MET A 40 -16.11 10.91 -8.95
C MET A 40 -16.27 12.22 -9.73
N ARG A 41 -17.48 12.76 -9.85
CA ARG A 41 -17.75 14.07 -10.49
C ARG A 41 -17.41 15.26 -9.60
N SER A 42 -17.13 15.02 -8.31
CA SER A 42 -16.85 16.07 -7.35
C SER A 42 -15.45 16.68 -7.54
N LYS A 43 -15.35 18.00 -7.37
CA LYS A 43 -14.05 18.69 -7.25
C LYS A 43 -13.22 18.23 -6.05
N LYS A 44 -13.87 17.60 -5.05
CA LYS A 44 -13.24 17.08 -3.84
C LYS A 44 -12.90 15.58 -3.93
N PHE A 45 -13.10 14.96 -5.09
CA PHE A 45 -12.87 13.54 -5.28
C PHE A 45 -11.46 13.14 -4.84
N LEU A 46 -11.37 12.36 -3.75
CA LEU A 46 -10.14 11.86 -3.13
C LEU A 46 -9.03 12.93 -3.00
N GLN A 47 -9.42 14.19 -2.74
CA GLN A 47 -8.48 15.31 -2.79
C GLN A 47 -7.29 15.14 -1.84
N ALA A 48 -7.54 14.60 -0.63
CA ALA A 48 -6.49 14.32 0.36
C ALA A 48 -5.44 13.32 -0.14
N ASP A 49 -5.85 12.38 -1.01
CA ASP A 49 -4.96 11.37 -1.56
C ASP A 49 -4.26 11.83 -2.85
N GLY A 50 -4.67 12.95 -3.44
CA GLY A 50 -4.19 13.46 -4.73
C GLY A 50 -5.20 13.35 -5.88
N GLY A 51 -6.43 12.95 -5.56
CA GLY A 51 -7.58 12.94 -6.47
C GLY A 51 -7.35 12.13 -7.75
N TRP A 52 -7.75 12.70 -8.89
CA TRP A 52 -7.67 12.05 -10.20
C TRP A 52 -6.26 11.57 -10.57
N LYS A 53 -5.21 12.21 -10.08
CA LYS A 53 -3.81 11.80 -10.33
C LYS A 53 -3.44 10.45 -9.70
N ARG A 54 -4.30 9.89 -8.85
CA ARG A 54 -4.14 8.56 -8.25
C ARG A 54 -4.89 7.45 -8.98
N ILE A 55 -5.76 7.80 -9.92
CA ILE A 55 -6.59 6.80 -10.58
C ILE A 55 -5.83 6.27 -11.78
N VAL A 56 -5.35 5.03 -11.66
CA VAL A 56 -4.54 4.39 -12.70
C VAL A 56 -5.31 3.45 -13.60
N TRP A 57 -6.44 2.92 -13.10
CA TRP A 57 -7.23 1.92 -13.81
C TRP A 57 -8.72 1.99 -13.43
N MET A 58 -9.59 1.88 -14.44
CA MET A 58 -11.04 1.69 -14.27
C MET A 58 -11.68 1.03 -15.50
N PRO A 59 -12.83 0.34 -15.35
CA PRO A 59 -13.58 -0.17 -16.49
C PRO A 59 -13.98 0.93 -17.48
N GLU A 60 -13.89 0.62 -18.77
CA GLU A 60 -14.19 1.55 -19.87
C GLU A 60 -15.60 2.14 -19.74
N ALA A 61 -16.60 1.33 -19.40
CA ALA A 61 -17.97 1.79 -19.19
C ALA A 61 -18.10 2.90 -18.13
N ILE A 62 -17.26 2.88 -17.08
CA ILE A 62 -17.20 3.97 -16.11
C ILE A 62 -16.54 5.18 -16.74
N LYS A 63 -15.37 4.96 -17.37
CA LYS A 63 -14.54 6.00 -17.98
C LYS A 63 -15.35 6.82 -18.98
N GLU A 64 -16.13 6.18 -19.83
CA GLU A 64 -17.02 6.83 -20.79
C GLU A 64 -18.14 7.62 -20.09
N ARG A 65 -18.80 7.03 -19.09
CA ARG A 65 -19.93 7.65 -18.37
C ARG A 65 -19.56 8.96 -17.65
N ILE A 66 -18.30 9.12 -17.25
CA ILE A 66 -17.84 10.31 -16.49
C ILE A 66 -16.72 11.06 -17.20
N LYS A 67 -16.45 10.76 -18.47
CA LYS A 67 -15.31 11.29 -19.23
C LYS A 67 -15.17 12.80 -19.14
N ASP A 68 -16.28 13.52 -19.24
CA ASP A 68 -16.34 14.99 -19.21
C ASP A 68 -15.93 15.59 -17.86
N PHE A 69 -15.95 14.80 -16.79
CA PHE A 69 -15.57 15.21 -15.43
C PHE A 69 -14.14 14.80 -15.07
N ILE A 70 -13.48 13.99 -15.90
CA ILE A 70 -12.07 13.62 -15.72
C ILE A 70 -11.20 14.77 -16.25
N PRO A 71 -10.18 15.22 -15.50
CA PRO A 71 -9.24 16.21 -16.02
C PRO A 71 -8.61 15.78 -17.34
N LYS A 72 -8.57 16.70 -18.31
CA LYS A 72 -8.08 16.43 -19.68
C LYS A 72 -6.63 15.97 -19.72
N ASP A 73 -5.81 16.38 -18.75
CA ASP A 73 -4.41 15.98 -18.61
C ASP A 73 -4.22 14.54 -18.12
N ILE A 74 -5.28 13.91 -17.58
CA ILE A 74 -5.25 12.59 -16.98
C ILE A 74 -6.08 11.56 -17.75
N VAL A 75 -7.18 11.96 -18.38
CA VAL A 75 -8.18 11.05 -18.95
C VAL A 75 -7.59 9.97 -19.86
N ASP A 76 -6.63 10.30 -20.72
CA ASP A 76 -6.02 9.36 -21.65
C ASP A 76 -4.93 8.49 -21.01
N LYS A 77 -4.50 8.84 -19.79
CA LYS A 77 -3.45 8.14 -19.04
C LYS A 77 -4.01 7.11 -18.05
N ILE A 78 -5.32 7.01 -17.91
CA ILE A 78 -5.98 6.00 -17.09
C ILE A 78 -6.23 4.75 -17.95
N ALA A 79 -5.68 3.61 -17.54
CA ALA A 79 -5.90 2.35 -18.23
C ALA A 79 -7.33 1.81 -18.03
N THR A 80 -7.76 0.98 -18.97
CA THR A 80 -8.99 0.18 -18.90
C THR A 80 -8.68 -1.30 -18.96
N GLU A 81 -9.70 -2.14 -18.87
CA GLU A 81 -9.59 -3.59 -19.08
C GLU A 81 -9.10 -3.97 -20.48
N LYS A 82 -9.19 -3.06 -21.46
CA LYS A 82 -8.67 -3.27 -22.82
C LYS A 82 -7.17 -2.98 -22.93
N ASP A 83 -6.65 -2.14 -22.04
CA ASP A 83 -5.25 -1.68 -22.06
C ASP A 83 -4.35 -2.53 -21.17
N ALA A 84 -4.86 -2.98 -20.03
CA ALA A 84 -4.13 -3.79 -19.06
C ALA A 84 -5.06 -4.71 -18.26
N SER A 85 -4.66 -5.97 -18.16
CA SER A 85 -5.33 -7.03 -17.42
C SER A 85 -4.55 -7.51 -16.19
N THR A 86 -3.26 -7.18 -16.12
CA THR A 86 -2.35 -7.51 -15.01
C THR A 86 -1.68 -6.27 -14.42
N VAL A 87 -1.07 -6.39 -13.25
CA VAL A 87 -0.33 -5.29 -12.60
C VAL A 87 0.90 -4.91 -13.43
N GLU A 88 1.56 -5.89 -14.03
CA GLU A 88 2.74 -5.72 -14.87
C GLU A 88 2.42 -4.95 -16.15
N GLU A 89 1.35 -5.35 -16.86
CA GLU A 89 0.85 -4.62 -18.03
C GLU A 89 0.44 -3.20 -17.68
N LEU A 90 -0.25 -3.03 -16.54
CA LEU A 90 -0.65 -1.71 -16.07
C LEU A 90 0.57 -0.83 -15.80
N ARG A 91 1.62 -1.36 -15.17
CA ARG A 91 2.85 -0.60 -14.91
C ARG A 91 3.47 -0.10 -16.22
N ILE A 92 3.59 -0.98 -17.22
CA ILE A 92 4.13 -0.63 -18.54
C ILE A 92 3.29 0.45 -19.22
N PHE A 93 1.96 0.34 -19.16
CA PHE A 93 1.05 1.34 -19.72
C PHE A 93 1.25 2.71 -19.06
N LEU A 94 1.34 2.76 -17.73
CA LEU A 94 1.48 4.00 -16.97
C LEU A 94 2.82 4.70 -17.24
N GLU A 95 3.90 3.93 -17.34
CA GLU A 95 5.25 4.43 -17.67
C GLU A 95 5.27 5.03 -19.09
N LYS A 96 4.72 4.32 -20.08
CA LYS A 96 4.64 4.80 -21.47
C LYS A 96 3.71 6.01 -21.61
N GLY A 97 2.59 6.02 -20.90
CA GLY A 97 1.60 7.10 -20.92
C GLY A 97 2.00 8.34 -20.11
N GLY A 98 3.13 8.30 -19.40
CA GLY A 98 3.58 9.41 -18.55
C GLY A 98 2.55 9.78 -17.49
N HIS A 99 1.97 8.77 -16.82
CA HIS A 99 1.00 8.99 -15.76
C HIS A 99 1.69 9.62 -14.53
N PRO A 100 1.12 10.65 -13.87
CA PRO A 100 1.80 11.36 -12.77
C PRO A 100 2.23 10.50 -11.59
N ILE A 101 1.61 9.32 -11.43
CA ILE A 101 1.97 8.35 -10.39
C ILE A 101 3.43 7.84 -10.53
N VAL A 102 3.97 7.83 -11.75
CA VAL A 102 5.30 7.28 -12.05
C VAL A 102 6.40 8.12 -11.42
N GLU A 103 6.25 9.45 -11.40
CA GLU A 103 7.21 10.34 -10.75
C GLU A 103 7.30 10.07 -9.25
N ARG A 104 6.17 9.76 -8.62
CA ARG A 104 6.12 9.42 -7.20
C ARG A 104 6.80 8.08 -6.89
N TRP A 105 6.82 7.13 -7.82
CA TRP A 105 7.56 5.87 -7.64
C TRP A 105 9.06 6.14 -7.55
N LYS A 106 9.59 6.99 -8.45
CA LYS A 106 11.00 7.40 -8.43
C LYS A 106 11.39 8.12 -7.15
N GLU A 107 10.53 9.00 -6.65
CA GLU A 107 10.75 9.68 -5.36
C GLU A 107 10.77 8.69 -4.19
N LYS A 108 9.84 7.74 -4.17
CA LYS A 108 9.76 6.72 -3.11
C LYS A 108 10.96 5.77 -3.14
N GLU A 109 11.47 5.43 -4.32
CA GLU A 109 12.71 4.66 -4.49
C GLU A 109 13.93 5.44 -3.98
N LYS A 110 14.04 6.73 -4.32
CA LYS A 110 15.10 7.61 -3.78
C LYS A 110 15.02 7.74 -2.27
N GLU A 111 13.82 7.94 -1.71
CA GLU A 111 13.63 8.00 -0.26
C GLU A 111 13.96 6.65 0.41
N ALA A 112 13.59 5.54 -0.24
CA ALA A 112 13.92 4.19 0.20
C ALA A 112 15.39 3.81 0.00
N GLU A 113 16.18 4.53 -0.80
CA GLU A 113 17.63 4.37 -0.91
C GLU A 113 18.37 5.27 0.11
N VAL A 114 17.82 6.46 0.38
CA VAL A 114 18.34 7.40 1.38
C VAL A 114 18.10 6.89 2.81
N ARG A 115 16.94 6.28 3.11
CA ARG A 115 16.64 5.73 4.45
C ARG A 115 17.59 4.60 4.89
N PRO A 116 17.98 3.62 4.05
CA PRO A 116 19.04 2.65 4.36
C PRO A 116 20.41 3.30 4.52
N ARG A 117 20.76 4.31 3.70
CA ARG A 117 22.04 5.01 3.80
C ARG A 117 22.14 5.87 5.08
N LEU A 118 21.02 6.37 5.58
CA LEU A 118 20.92 7.04 6.89
C LEU A 118 20.95 6.06 8.08
N ALA A 119 20.75 4.76 7.83
CA ALA A 119 20.79 3.71 8.85
C ALA A 119 22.18 3.05 8.96
N GLU A 120 23.13 3.38 8.09
CA GLU A 120 24.54 3.07 8.30
C GLU A 120 25.12 4.13 9.25
N PRO A 121 25.66 3.76 10.42
CA PRO A 121 26.33 4.72 11.28
C PRO A 121 27.59 5.20 10.54
N VAL A 122 27.62 6.48 10.20
CA VAL A 122 28.86 7.17 9.85
C VAL A 122 29.75 7.06 11.09
N VAL A 123 30.75 6.18 11.03
CA VAL A 123 31.83 6.14 12.02
C VAL A 123 32.69 7.37 11.76
N THR A 124 32.32 8.49 12.37
CA THR A 124 33.27 9.56 12.65
C THR A 124 33.93 9.23 13.98
N GLU A 125 35.18 8.79 13.90
CA GLU A 125 36.10 8.76 15.04
C GLU A 125 36.28 10.19 15.56
N ASP A 126 35.56 10.57 16.62
CA ASP A 126 36.06 11.53 17.61
C ASP A 126 35.25 11.42 18.93
N LYS A 127 35.80 10.59 19.81
CA LYS A 127 35.97 10.78 21.26
C LYS A 127 34.86 11.43 22.13
N VAL A 128 34.35 10.54 23.00
CA VAL A 128 34.03 10.61 24.45
C VAL A 128 32.68 11.15 24.94
N GLU A 129 32.13 10.33 25.87
CA GLU A 129 31.35 10.64 27.07
C GLU A 129 29.82 10.40 27.03
N ALA A 130 29.42 9.29 27.64
CA ALA A 130 28.06 9.03 28.11
C ALA A 130 27.79 9.81 29.41
N PRO A 131 26.52 10.12 29.69
CA PRO A 131 25.95 9.45 30.85
C PRO A 131 24.56 8.88 30.59
N GLU A 132 24.37 7.68 31.13
CA GLU A 132 23.09 7.01 31.30
C GLU A 132 22.14 7.89 32.13
N ALA A 133 20.97 8.23 31.57
CA ALA A 133 19.71 8.40 32.31
C ALA A 133 18.57 8.77 31.34
N LEU A 134 17.65 7.84 31.07
CA LEU A 134 16.22 8.00 31.41
C LEU A 134 15.43 6.74 31.02
N LEU A 135 15.20 5.89 32.01
CA LEU A 135 13.96 5.12 32.11
C LEU A 135 12.78 6.10 32.28
N LYS A 136 11.87 6.14 31.30
CA LYS A 136 10.45 6.60 31.37
C LYS A 136 9.86 6.56 29.94
N GLY A 137 8.78 5.85 29.62
CA GLY A 137 7.87 5.08 30.44
C GLY A 137 6.92 4.20 29.62
N THR A 138 6.29 3.30 30.38
CA THR A 138 4.92 2.79 30.22
C THR A 138 4.60 1.79 29.10
N ILE A 139 4.56 0.53 29.53
CA ILE A 139 3.90 -0.66 28.97
C ILE A 139 2.36 -0.45 28.97
N THR A 140 1.61 -1.02 28.00
CA THR A 140 0.59 -2.09 28.21
C THR A 140 -0.34 -2.27 26.98
N THR A 141 -0.40 -3.49 26.43
CA THR A 141 -1.66 -4.24 26.23
C THR A 141 -1.38 -5.74 26.00
N VAL A 142 -1.52 -6.47 27.11
CA VAL A 142 -2.04 -7.83 27.30
C VAL A 142 -1.57 -8.97 26.38
N ALA A 143 -0.78 -9.88 26.93
CA ALA A 143 -0.79 -11.29 26.55
C ALA A 143 -0.82 -12.15 27.82
N ALA A 144 -1.70 -13.13 27.81
CA ALA A 144 -2.11 -14.02 28.90
C ALA A 144 -0.94 -14.84 29.51
N PRO A 145 -1.12 -15.39 30.74
CA PRO A 145 -0.11 -16.23 31.37
C PRO A 145 0.10 -17.49 30.53
N GLY A 146 1.36 -17.84 30.24
CA GLY A 146 1.72 -19.09 29.55
C GLY A 146 2.31 -18.95 28.14
N THR A 147 2.62 -17.74 27.66
CA THR A 147 3.24 -17.56 26.33
C THR A 147 4.71 -17.17 26.42
N PHE A 148 5.61 -18.01 25.89
CA PHE A 148 7.03 -17.69 25.73
C PHE A 148 7.27 -17.12 24.34
N ARG A 149 8.02 -16.01 24.26
CA ARG A 149 8.35 -15.34 22.99
C ARG A 149 9.82 -15.59 22.66
N ILE A 150 10.08 -16.31 21.56
CA ILE A 150 11.43 -16.52 21.04
C ILE A 150 11.63 -15.59 19.83
N VAL A 151 12.67 -14.76 19.86
CA VAL A 151 13.04 -13.88 18.75
C VAL A 151 14.47 -14.19 18.33
N LEU A 152 14.65 -14.65 17.10
CA LEU A 152 15.95 -14.99 16.52
C LEU A 152 16.24 -14.04 15.37
N LYS A 153 17.39 -13.38 15.40
CA LYS A 153 17.86 -12.52 14.31
C LYS A 153 19.20 -13.06 13.80
N ASN A 154 19.28 -13.28 12.50
CA ASN A 154 20.47 -13.76 11.78
C ASN A 154 21.08 -15.08 12.32
N ALA A 155 20.23 -16.08 12.62
CA ALA A 155 20.66 -17.37 13.18
C ALA A 155 20.52 -18.54 12.19
N ARG A 156 21.50 -19.45 12.18
CA ARG A 156 21.41 -20.77 11.52
C ARG A 156 21.27 -21.85 12.58
N ILE A 157 20.06 -22.38 12.77
CA ILE A 157 19.79 -23.44 13.75
C ILE A 157 19.83 -24.80 13.06
N ARG A 158 20.63 -25.74 13.58
CA ARG A 158 20.56 -27.17 13.27
C ARG A 158 20.37 -27.95 14.57
N ALA A 159 19.28 -28.68 14.66
CA ALA A 159 18.98 -29.53 15.81
C ALA A 159 18.22 -30.77 15.33
N GLU A 160 18.48 -31.94 15.93
CA GLU A 160 17.70 -33.15 15.66
C GLU A 160 16.36 -33.16 16.40
N LYS A 161 16.24 -32.47 17.55
CA LYS A 161 14.96 -32.27 18.26
C LYS A 161 14.97 -31.03 19.15
N ILE A 162 13.88 -30.25 19.13
CA ILE A 162 13.64 -29.11 20.02
C ILE A 162 12.32 -29.35 20.76
N THR A 163 12.29 -29.16 22.09
CA THR A 163 11.06 -29.29 22.91
C THR A 163 10.90 -28.03 23.76
N ILE A 164 9.77 -27.34 23.59
CA ILE A 164 9.38 -26.16 24.38
C ILE A 164 8.21 -26.59 25.27
N LYS A 165 8.38 -26.54 26.59
CA LYS A 165 7.32 -26.82 27.56
C LYS A 165 7.04 -25.55 28.37
N SER A 166 5.78 -25.15 28.44
CA SER A 166 5.30 -24.26 29.48
C SER A 166 5.21 -25.05 30.78
N TRP A 167 5.71 -24.48 31.87
CA TRP A 167 5.37 -24.94 33.22
C TRP A 167 4.12 -24.16 33.64
N ASP A 168 3.09 -24.88 34.09
CA ASP A 168 1.98 -24.29 34.85
C ASP A 168 2.50 -23.73 36.19
#